data_AF-A0A6M1TFJ1-F1
#
_entry.id   AF-A0A6M1TFJ1-F1
#
_cell.length_a   1.000
_cell.length_b   1.000
_cell.length_c   1.000
_cell.angle_alpha   90.00
_cell.angle_beta   90.00
_cell.angle_gamma   90.00
#
_symmetry.space_group_name_H-M   'P 1'
#
loop_
_entity.id
_entity.type
_entity.pdbx_description
1 polymer ?
#
loop_
_entity_poly.entity_id
_entity_poly.type
_entity_poly.pdbx_seq_one_letter_code
_entity_poly.pdbx_strand_id
1 'polypeptide(L)'
;MKFDFSLEPVLKVRKHEEKIQKQKLAEKLSQKKIIAKKKQELKEKLQAHLGTADSKDFHNLHDLKRHRRYINSIHKEVEKLNGNLRIVENAIEQQRDKLAEVHKKRHIMEKIKEEEHELFLEKLSRQQRKMMDEIATQSYSK
;
A
#
# COMPACT_ATOMS: atom_id res chain seq x y z
N MET A 1 -12.72 -24.81 28.55
CA MET A 1 -12.93 -23.35 28.47
C MET A 1 -12.42 -22.85 27.13
N LYS A 2 -13.14 -21.96 26.45
CA LYS A 2 -12.66 -21.28 25.24
C LYS A 2 -12.06 -19.92 25.65
N PHE A 3 -11.02 -19.49 24.94
CA PHE A 3 -10.44 -18.17 25.11
C PHE A 3 -11.24 -17.13 24.31
N ASP A 4 -11.78 -16.14 25.01
CA ASP A 4 -12.51 -15.02 24.40
C ASP A 4 -11.70 -13.73 24.60
N PHE A 5 -11.23 -13.17 23.48
CA PHE A 5 -10.46 -11.94 23.50
C PHE A 5 -11.41 -10.73 23.50
N SER A 6 -11.39 -9.93 24.57
CA SER A 6 -12.30 -8.79 24.74
C SER A 6 -12.17 -7.74 23.63
N LEU A 7 -10.96 -7.56 23.10
CA LEU A 7 -10.66 -6.56 22.05
C LEU A 7 -10.72 -7.14 20.62
N GLU A 8 -11.31 -8.32 20.43
CA GLU A 8 -11.49 -8.92 19.10
C GLU A 8 -12.26 -8.01 18.11
N PRO A 9 -13.34 -7.29 18.52
CA PRO A 9 -14.01 -6.33 17.65
C PRO A 9 -13.08 -5.20 17.20
N VAL A 10 -12.23 -4.70 18.11
CA VAL A 10 -11.25 -3.64 17.82
C VAL A 10 -10.21 -4.15 16.82
N LEU A 11 -9.70 -5.37 17.01
CA LEU A 11 -8.77 -5.99 16.08
C LEU A 11 -9.37 -6.14 14.67
N LYS A 12 -10.64 -6.52 14.57
CA LYS A 12 -11.36 -6.60 13.27
C LYS A 12 -11.45 -5.25 12.58
N VAL A 13 -11.79 -4.18 13.31
CA VAL A 13 -11.82 -2.81 12.77
C VAL A 13 -10.43 -2.41 12.26
N ARG A 14 -9.37 -2.66 13.04
CA ARG A 14 -7.97 -2.37 12.63
C ARG A 14 -7.55 -3.13 11.37
N LYS A 15 -7.92 -4.40 11.25
CA LYS A 15 -7.68 -5.21 10.03
C LYS A 15 -8.41 -4.62 8.82
N HIS A 16 -9.64 -4.15 9.02
CA HIS A 16 -10.40 -3.50 7.96
C HIS A 16 -9.79 -2.15 7.56
N GLU A 17 -9.36 -1.33 8.52
CA GLU A 17 -8.64 -0.08 8.27
C GLU A 17 -7.39 -0.33 7.41
N GLU A 18 -6.59 -1.34 7.74
CA GLU A 18 -5.40 -1.68 6.95
C GLU A 18 -5.76 -2.08 5.52
N LYS A 19 -6.81 -2.89 5.34
CA LYS A 19 -7.30 -3.28 4.02
C LYS A 19 -7.70 -2.06 3.18
N ILE A 20 -8.41 -1.10 3.78
CA ILE A 20 -8.77 0.15 3.11
C ILE A 20 -7.51 0.93 2.70
N GLN A 21 -6.52 1.05 3.58
CA GLN A 21 -5.30 1.80 3.25
C GLN A 21 -4.47 1.11 2.14
N LYS A 22 -4.45 -0.23 2.10
CA LYS A 22 -3.83 -1.00 1.00
C LYS A 22 -4.54 -0.75 -0.33
N GLN A 23 -5.88 -0.73 -0.32
CA GLN A 23 -6.66 -0.44 -1.52
C GLN A 23 -6.38 0.97 -2.04
N LYS A 24 -6.40 1.98 -1.16
CA LYS A 24 -6.05 3.37 -1.52
C LYS A 24 -4.63 3.48 -2.07
N LEU A 25 -3.66 2.75 -1.50
CA LEU A 25 -2.30 2.72 -2.02
C LEU A 25 -2.25 2.10 -3.43
N ALA A 26 -2.98 1.01 -3.66
CA ALA A 26 -3.06 0.35 -4.97
C ALA A 26 -3.66 1.27 -6.04
N GLU A 27 -4.70 2.03 -5.70
CA GLU A 27 -5.29 3.04 -6.60
C GLU A 27 -4.26 4.11 -6.99
N LYS A 28 -3.50 4.64 -6.03
CA LYS A 28 -2.44 5.62 -6.30
C LYS A 28 -1.30 5.05 -7.14
N LEU A 29 -0.90 3.80 -6.90
CA LEU A 29 0.09 3.10 -7.73
C LEU A 29 -0.40 2.89 -9.16
N SER A 30 -1.70 2.58 -9.34
CA SER A 30 -2.32 2.49 -10.66
C SER A 30 -2.28 3.84 -11.39
N GLN A 31 -2.61 4.94 -10.68
CA GLN A 31 -2.50 6.30 -11.24
C GLN A 31 -1.06 6.62 -11.70
N LYS A 32 -0.05 6.26 -10.90
CA LYS A 32 1.36 6.40 -11.30
C LYS A 32 1.69 5.61 -12.57
N LYS A 33 1.21 4.36 -12.69
CA LYS A 33 1.40 3.53 -13.90
C LYS A 33 0.74 4.16 -15.13
N ILE A 34 -0.47 4.69 -15.00
CA ILE A 34 -1.18 5.36 -16.10
C ILE A 34 -0.39 6.60 -16.58
N ILE A 35 0.12 7.41 -15.65
CA ILE A 35 0.94 8.58 -15.99
C ILE A 35 2.24 8.16 -16.67
N ALA A 36 2.91 7.10 -16.17
CA ALA A 36 4.12 6.57 -16.77
C ALA A 36 3.87 6.07 -18.20
N LYS A 37 2.75 5.37 -18.44
CA LYS A 37 2.35 4.91 -19.77
C LYS A 37 2.11 6.10 -20.72
N LYS A 38 1.38 7.13 -20.29
CA LYS A 38 1.17 8.36 -21.09
C LYS A 38 2.48 9.06 -21.44
N LYS A 39 3.44 9.10 -20.51
CA LYS A 39 4.77 9.67 -20.76
C LYS A 39 5.55 8.86 -21.80
N GLN A 40 5.44 7.54 -21.75
CA GLN A 40 6.06 6.65 -22.75
C GLN A 40 5.43 6.84 -24.14
N GLU A 41 4.09 6.90 -24.23
CA GLU A 41 3.36 7.16 -25.47
C GLU A 41 3.76 8.53 -26.09
N LEU A 42 3.93 9.57 -25.27
CA LEU A 42 4.40 10.87 -25.73
C LEU A 42 5.83 10.84 -26.25
N LYS A 43 6.71 10.06 -25.60
CA LYS A 43 8.09 9.87 -26.05
C LYS A 43 8.15 9.15 -27.40
N GLU A 44 7.33 8.12 -27.57
CA GLU A 44 7.21 7.38 -28.84
C GLU A 44 6.66 8.27 -29.96
N LYS A 45 5.62 9.07 -29.68
CA LYS A 45 5.09 10.07 -30.62
C LYS A 45 6.14 11.10 -31.02
N LEU A 46 6.92 11.59 -30.06
CA LEU A 46 8.01 12.53 -30.32
C LEU A 46 9.09 11.89 -31.22
N GLN A 47 9.51 10.66 -30.91
CA GLN A 47 10.50 9.94 -31.71
C GLN A 47 10.01 9.68 -33.14
N ALA A 48 8.75 9.25 -33.31
CA ALA A 48 8.14 9.07 -34.63
C ALA A 48 8.07 10.40 -35.41
N HIS A 49 7.77 11.51 -34.73
CA HIS A 49 7.72 12.83 -35.35
C HIS A 49 9.10 13.41 -35.70
N LEU A 50 10.15 13.04 -34.95
CA LEU A 50 11.54 13.40 -35.26
C LEU A 50 12.08 12.58 -36.44
N GLY A 51 11.86 11.26 -36.45
CA GLY A 51 12.31 10.39 -37.55
C GLY A 51 11.64 10.69 -38.90
N THR A 52 10.42 11.24 -38.88
CA THR A 52 9.72 11.72 -40.09
C THR A 52 10.10 13.15 -40.50
N ALA A 53 10.76 13.90 -39.62
CA ALA A 53 11.25 15.24 -39.89
C ALA A 53 12.66 15.22 -40.50
N ASP A 54 13.54 14.31 -40.05
CA ASP A 54 14.89 14.15 -40.64
C ASP A 54 14.85 13.65 -42.09
N SER A 55 13.74 13.07 -42.52
CA SER A 55 13.50 12.57 -43.89
C SER A 55 12.77 13.57 -44.80
N LYS A 56 12.35 14.73 -44.27
CA LYS A 56 11.66 15.78 -45.05
C LYS A 56 12.51 17.03 -45.12
N ASP A 57 12.97 17.37 -46.32
CA ASP A 57 13.49 18.70 -46.59
C ASP A 57 12.40 19.73 -46.27
N PHE A 58 12.64 20.56 -45.26
CA PHE A 58 11.71 21.63 -44.89
C PHE A 58 11.74 22.71 -45.97
N HIS A 59 10.90 22.54 -47.00
CA HIS A 59 10.84 23.46 -48.15
C HIS A 59 10.25 24.84 -47.79
N ASN A 60 9.64 25.01 -46.60
CA ASN A 60 8.97 26.26 -46.20
C ASN A 60 9.19 26.60 -44.72
N LEU A 61 9.42 27.89 -44.41
CA LEU A 61 9.51 28.44 -43.06
C LEU A 61 8.26 28.16 -42.21
N HIS A 62 7.10 28.05 -42.85
CA HIS A 62 5.84 27.69 -42.18
C HIS A 62 5.87 26.26 -41.61
N ASP A 63 6.50 25.31 -42.29
CA ASP A 63 6.62 23.93 -41.84
C ASP A 63 7.56 23.81 -40.65
N LEU A 64 8.68 24.55 -40.67
CA LEU A 64 9.60 24.65 -39.54
C LEU A 64 8.92 25.26 -38.31
N LYS A 65 8.11 26.31 -38.49
CA LYS A 65 7.35 26.94 -37.40
C LYS A 65 6.30 26.00 -36.82
N ARG A 66 5.62 25.21 -37.65
CA ARG A 66 4.66 24.18 -37.22
C ARG A 66 5.35 23.07 -36.44
N HIS A 67 6.49 22.59 -36.93
CA HIS A 67 7.31 21.58 -36.27
C HIS A 67 7.77 22.05 -34.88
N ARG A 68 8.31 23.26 -34.78
CA ARG A 68 8.73 23.86 -33.50
C ARG A 68 7.55 24.03 -32.51
N ARG A 69 6.37 24.44 -32.99
CA ARG A 69 5.17 24.54 -32.16
C ARG A 69 4.75 23.18 -31.60
N TYR A 70 4.83 22.13 -32.42
CA TYR A 70 4.49 20.77 -32.01
C TYR A 70 5.46 20.25 -30.93
N ILE A 71 6.78 20.40 -31.13
CA ILE A 71 7.77 20.05 -30.11
C ILE A 71 7.53 20.82 -28.81
N ASN A 72 7.27 22.13 -28.89
CA ASN A 72 7.00 22.94 -27.72
C ASN A 72 5.70 22.50 -27.00
N SER A 73 4.67 22.07 -27.72
CA SER A 73 3.46 21.52 -27.10
C SER A 73 3.73 20.22 -26.37
N ILE A 74 4.54 19.31 -26.95
CA ILE A 74 4.93 18.06 -26.30
C ILE A 74 5.76 18.36 -25.04
N HIS A 75 6.73 19.28 -25.10
CA HIS A 75 7.51 19.65 -23.93
C HIS A 75 6.63 20.18 -22.79
N LYS A 76 5.69 21.07 -23.09
CA LYS A 76 4.72 21.57 -22.09
C LYS A 76 3.86 20.45 -21.51
N GLU A 77 3.47 19.47 -22.31
CA GLU A 77 2.69 18.31 -21.86
C GLU A 77 3.52 17.38 -20.97
N VAL A 78 4.78 17.14 -21.32
CA VAL A 78 5.73 16.37 -20.51
C VAL A 78 6.02 17.05 -19.18
N GLU A 79 6.20 18.38 -19.16
CA GLU A 79 6.36 19.16 -17.92
C GLU A 79 5.14 19.03 -17.00
N LYS A 80 3.92 19.16 -17.56
CA LYS A 80 2.68 18.94 -16.81
C LYS A 80 2.59 17.53 -16.24
N LEU A 81 2.93 16.51 -17.04
CA LEU A 81 2.93 15.13 -16.58
C LEU A 81 3.98 14.87 -15.50
N ASN A 82 5.16 15.48 -15.59
CA ASN A 82 6.19 15.39 -14.55
C ASN A 82 5.72 16.05 -13.24
N GLY A 83 5.05 17.21 -13.32
CA GLY A 83 4.43 17.85 -12.17
C GLY A 83 3.36 16.95 -11.51
N ASN A 84 2.46 16.39 -12.31
CA ASN A 84 1.45 15.45 -11.83
C ASN A 84 2.07 14.18 -11.22
N LEU A 85 3.16 13.68 -11.80
CA LEU A 85 3.88 12.51 -11.30
C LEU A 85 4.45 12.79 -9.91
N ARG A 86 5.09 13.96 -9.69
CA ARG A 86 5.58 14.37 -8.36
C ARG A 86 4.46 14.46 -7.33
N ILE A 87 3.32 15.03 -7.70
CA ILE A 87 2.15 15.11 -6.80
C ILE A 87 1.67 13.71 -6.41
N VAL A 88 1.59 12.79 -7.38
CA VAL A 88 1.18 11.40 -7.13
C VAL A 88 2.22 10.65 -6.30
N GLU A 89 3.51 10.89 -6.50
CA GLU A 89 4.58 10.29 -5.70
C GLU A 89 4.53 10.73 -4.23
N ASN A 90 4.39 12.03 -3.99
CA ASN A 90 4.22 12.56 -2.63
C ASN A 90 2.96 11.97 -1.97
N ALA A 91 1.86 11.83 -2.72
CA ALA A 91 0.64 11.20 -2.21
C ALA A 91 0.82 9.70 -1.89
N ILE A 92 1.63 8.98 -2.69
CA ILE A 92 1.98 7.59 -2.42
C ILE A 92 2.80 7.48 -1.13
N GLU A 93 3.76 8.36 -0.93
CA GLU A 93 4.62 8.38 0.25
C GLU A 93 3.79 8.64 1.52
N GLN A 94 2.95 9.69 1.52
CA GLN A 94 2.02 9.94 2.63
C GLN A 94 1.08 8.75 2.91
N GLN A 95 0.67 8.03 1.86
CA GLN A 95 -0.20 6.87 2.00
C GLN A 95 0.56 5.65 2.56
N ARG A 96 1.86 5.52 2.26
CA ARG A 96 2.74 4.50 2.86
C ARG A 96 2.93 4.75 4.35
N ASP A 97 3.14 6.00 4.74
CA ASP A 97 3.29 6.36 6.16
C ASP A 97 2.00 6.05 6.94
N LYS A 98 0.85 6.41 6.38
CA LYS A 98 -0.46 6.06 6.97
C LYS A 98 -0.66 4.55 7.09
N LEU A 99 -0.25 3.78 6.07
CA LEU A 99 -0.33 2.33 6.11
C LEU A 99 0.61 1.75 7.19
N ALA A 100 1.82 2.29 7.33
CA ALA A 100 2.76 1.88 8.35
C ALA A 100 2.20 2.11 9.76
N GLU A 101 1.59 3.27 10.00
CA GLU A 101 0.94 3.59 11.28
C GLU A 101 -0.23 2.65 11.60
N VAL A 102 -1.09 2.36 10.62
CA VAL A 102 -2.20 1.41 10.82
C VAL A 102 -1.66 -0.01 11.06
N HIS A 103 -0.62 -0.42 10.34
CA HIS A 103 0.02 -1.71 10.52
C HIS A 103 0.63 -1.85 11.93
N LYS A 104 1.35 -0.83 12.43
CA LYS A 104 1.87 -0.80 13.81
C LYS A 104 0.74 -0.98 14.82
N LYS A 105 -0.36 -0.23 14.68
CA LYS A 105 -1.52 -0.31 15.58
C LYS A 105 -2.17 -1.69 15.58
N ARG A 106 -2.30 -2.33 14.41
CA ARG A 106 -2.77 -3.73 14.31
C ARG A 106 -1.80 -4.68 15.01
N HIS A 107 -0.51 -4.55 14.74
CA HIS A 107 0.51 -5.45 15.28
C HIS A 107 0.59 -5.41 16.80
N ILE A 108 0.47 -4.21 17.40
CA ILE A 108 0.38 -4.05 18.86
C ILE A 108 -0.82 -4.82 19.41
N MET A 109 -1.99 -4.71 18.77
CA MET A 109 -3.20 -5.41 19.21
C MET A 109 -3.08 -6.93 19.08
N GLU A 110 -2.37 -7.42 18.07
CA GLU A 110 -2.08 -8.85 17.91
C GLU A 110 -1.16 -9.37 19.01
N LYS A 111 -0.12 -8.61 19.36
CA LYS A 111 0.75 -8.96 20.50
C LYS A 111 -0.01 -9.03 21.82
N ILE A 112 -0.89 -8.05 22.09
CA ILE A 112 -1.73 -8.06 23.31
C ILE A 112 -2.61 -9.31 23.34
N LYS A 113 -3.19 -9.70 22.19
CA LYS A 113 -3.99 -10.92 22.08
C LYS A 113 -3.16 -12.18 22.36
N GLU A 114 -1.94 -12.24 21.84
CA GLU A 114 -1.00 -13.36 22.08
C GLU A 114 -0.65 -13.46 23.57
N GLU A 115 -0.30 -12.34 24.21
CA GLU A 115 0.01 -12.27 25.64
C GLU A 115 -1.19 -12.70 26.52
N GLU A 116 -2.40 -12.21 26.23
CA GLU A 116 -3.60 -12.61 26.97
C GLU A 116 -3.91 -14.11 26.80
N HIS A 117 -3.65 -14.66 25.61
CA HIS A 117 -3.84 -16.07 25.33
C HIS A 117 -2.83 -16.93 26.10
N GLU A 118 -1.56 -16.53 26.17
CA GLU A 118 -0.54 -17.20 26.98
C GLU A 118 -0.92 -17.21 28.47
N LEU A 119 -1.36 -16.07 29.02
CA LEU A 119 -1.84 -15.97 30.39
C LEU A 119 -3.05 -16.87 30.65
N PHE A 120 -3.97 -16.98 29.69
CA PHE A 120 -5.12 -17.88 29.80
C PHE A 120 -4.67 -19.35 29.83
N LEU A 121 -3.75 -19.75 28.95
CA LEU A 121 -3.20 -21.12 28.94
C LEU A 121 -2.47 -21.44 30.24
N GLU A 122 -1.71 -20.50 30.79
CA GLU A 122 -1.00 -20.69 32.05
C GLU A 122 -1.98 -20.89 33.22
N LYS A 123 -3.05 -20.09 33.28
CA LYS A 123 -4.13 -20.24 34.27
C LYS A 123 -4.81 -21.60 34.15
N LEU A 124 -5.12 -22.05 32.93
CA LEU A 124 -5.73 -23.34 32.68
C LEU A 124 -4.82 -24.48 33.15
N SER A 125 -3.52 -24.42 32.83
CA SER A 125 -2.52 -25.40 33.28
C SER A 125 -2.42 -25.44 34.81
N ARG A 126 -2.41 -24.27 35.48
CA ARG A 126 -2.41 -24.20 36.95
C ARG A 126 -3.68 -24.82 37.55
N GLN A 127 -4.86 -24.59 36.97
CA GLN A 127 -6.11 -25.19 37.43
C GLN A 127 -6.13 -26.72 37.23
N GLN A 128 -5.65 -27.19 36.08
CA GLN A 128 -5.55 -28.63 35.79
C GLN A 128 -4.62 -29.34 36.78
N ARG A 129 -3.44 -28.76 37.07
CA ARG A 129 -2.51 -29.31 38.07
C ARG A 129 -3.17 -29.41 39.45
N LYS A 130 -3.81 -28.34 39.93
CA LYS A 130 -4.53 -28.38 41.21
C LYS A 130 -5.60 -29.47 41.26
N MET A 131 -6.39 -29.61 40.20
CA MET A 131 -7.42 -30.64 40.12
C MET A 131 -6.83 -32.06 40.14
N MET A 132 -5.69 -32.28 39.48
CA MET A 132 -4.99 -33.57 39.51
C MET A 132 -4.42 -33.87 40.90
N ASP A 133 -3.85 -32.88 41.58
CA ASP A 133 -3.34 -33.02 42.95
C ASP A 133 -4.49 -33.34 43.94
N GLU A 134 -5.64 -32.67 43.80
CA GLU A 134 -6.85 -32.96 44.59
C GLU A 134 -7.36 -34.39 44.35
N ILE A 135 -7.40 -34.85 43.09
CA ILE A 135 -7.79 -36.22 42.77
C ILE A 135 -6.80 -37.24 43.36
N ALA A 136 -5.50 -36.97 43.27
CA ALA A 136 -4.46 -37.85 43.82
C ALA A 136 -4.53 -37.94 45.36
N THR A 137 -4.77 -36.83 46.05
CA THR A 137 -4.94 -36.83 47.51
C THR A 137 -6.21 -37.57 47.94
N GLN A 138 -7.32 -37.42 47.21
CA GLN A 138 -8.55 -38.18 47.49
C GLN A 138 -8.41 -39.68 47.20
N SER A 139 -7.66 -40.07 46.19
CA SER A 139 -7.45 -41.49 45.86
C SER A 139 -6.48 -42.19 46.81
N TYR A 140 -5.46 -41.49 47.33
CA TYR A 140 -4.53 -42.02 48.33
C TYR A 140 -5.10 -42.06 49.76
N SER A 141 -6.13 -41.24 50.05
CA SER A 141 -6.78 -41.18 51.37
C SER A 141 -7.85 -42.27 51.58
N LYS A 142 -8.10 -43.13 50.58
CA LYS A 142 -8.96 -44.33 50.69
C LYS A 142 -8.11 -45.59 50.79
#